data_AF-A0A6C0E3E4-F1
#
_entry.id   AF-A0A6C0E3E4-F1
#
_cell.length_a   1.000
_cell.length_b   1.000
_cell.length_c   1.000
_cell.angle_alpha   90.00
_cell.angle_beta   90.00
_cell.angle_gamma   90.00
#
_symmetry.space_group_name_H-M   'P 1'
#
loop_
_entity.id
_entity.type
_entity.pdbx_description
1 polymer ?
#
loop_
_entity_poly.entity_id
_entity_poly.type
_entity_poly.pdbx_seq_one_letter_code
_entity_poly.pdbx_strand_id
1 'polypeptide(L)'
;MKNVNRIENNSVVEEYGDDYLIYCDGSIYKGELQCCENSDSIRHGYGIMTYSNSVSSYTGYYKDNIKHGKGILVDDDNGTIYDGDFENGVKSGKGKFMSLNGKFKFTYEGEFENNIRSGKGKYVSHNDNIIISYDGEWRDDIRHGYGKYSYIELYNPEPNPNPDPNQSTNFYEEEYEGFWINDKKDGKGELKIKGLWRNNNSLFSSIEEKKNNKNQEKKTRYESTGETFCKEAFYYMFPPDEKYEFY
;
A
#
# COMPACT_ATOMS: atom_id res chain seq x y z
N MET A 1 -7.66 14.76 3.13
CA MET A 1 -6.71 15.13 4.22
C MET A 1 -5.88 16.30 3.74
N LYS A 2 -5.52 17.24 4.63
CA LYS A 2 -4.88 18.50 4.26
C LYS A 2 -3.46 18.23 3.74
N ASN A 3 -3.17 18.65 2.50
CA ASN A 3 -1.82 18.76 1.98
C ASN A 3 -1.06 19.77 2.85
N VAL A 4 -0.17 19.28 3.69
CA VAL A 4 0.83 20.13 4.35
C VAL A 4 2.05 20.09 3.46
N ASN A 5 2.08 20.97 2.46
CA ASN A 5 3.36 21.40 1.90
C ASN A 5 4.09 22.06 3.06
N ARG A 6 5.08 21.36 3.65
CA ARG A 6 5.98 21.95 4.64
C ARG A 6 6.61 23.14 3.94
N ILE A 7 6.29 24.34 4.41
CA ILE A 7 6.84 25.58 3.88
C ILE A 7 8.33 25.53 4.21
N GLU A 8 9.16 25.17 3.23
CA GLU A 8 10.60 25.28 3.34
C GLU A 8 10.91 26.77 3.56
N ASN A 9 11.44 27.13 4.72
CA ASN A 9 11.96 28.47 4.94
C ASN A 9 13.24 28.59 4.09
N ASN A 10 13.09 29.13 2.88
CA ASN A 10 14.13 29.22 1.85
C ASN A 10 15.27 30.19 2.17
N SER A 11 15.33 30.77 3.37
CA SER A 11 16.41 31.67 3.75
C SER A 11 17.64 30.85 4.15
N VAL A 12 18.60 30.75 3.24
CA VAL A 12 19.94 30.26 3.51
C VAL A 12 20.61 31.21 4.50
N VAL A 13 21.21 30.66 5.55
CA VAL A 13 21.92 31.42 6.60
C VAL A 13 23.40 31.46 6.31
N GLU A 14 23.97 30.33 5.90
CA GLU A 14 25.40 30.19 5.63
C GLU A 14 25.62 29.22 4.47
N GLU A 15 26.44 29.64 3.50
CA GLU A 15 27.04 28.79 2.46
C GLU A 15 28.45 28.42 2.90
N TYR A 16 28.77 27.12 2.97
CA TYR A 16 30.12 26.63 3.32
C TYR A 16 30.73 25.91 2.12
N GLY A 17 31.54 26.61 1.34
CA GLY A 17 32.09 26.06 0.10
C GLY A 17 31.02 25.85 -0.98
N ASP A 18 31.37 25.12 -2.02
CA ASP A 18 30.54 24.97 -3.23
C ASP A 18 29.50 23.82 -3.12
N ASP A 19 29.36 23.19 -1.94
CA ASP A 19 28.51 22.00 -1.75
C ASP A 19 27.67 21.98 -0.46
N TYR A 20 27.58 23.06 0.33
CA TYR A 20 26.78 23.10 1.57
C TYR A 20 25.91 24.35 1.70
N LEU A 21 24.65 24.14 2.11
CA LEU A 21 23.73 25.20 2.54
C LEU A 21 23.16 24.87 3.93
N ILE A 22 23.17 25.84 4.84
CA ILE A 22 22.53 25.74 6.16
C ILE A 22 21.34 26.71 6.21
N TYR A 23 20.17 26.21 6.61
CA TYR A 23 18.91 26.97 6.64
C TYR A 23 18.58 27.45 8.05
N CYS A 24 17.78 28.52 8.17
CA CYS A 24 17.40 29.11 9.46
C CYS A 24 16.69 28.12 10.40
N ASP A 25 15.98 27.16 9.83
CA ASP A 25 15.25 26.15 10.60
C ASP A 25 16.16 25.02 11.11
N GLY A 26 17.47 25.07 10.81
CA GLY A 26 18.44 24.03 11.14
C GLY A 26 18.53 22.91 10.12
N SER A 27 17.79 22.98 9.01
CA SER A 27 17.95 22.05 7.89
C SER A 27 19.32 22.26 7.23
N ILE A 28 19.87 21.19 6.66
CA ILE A 28 21.18 21.19 6.03
C ILE A 28 21.07 20.51 4.67
N TYR A 29 21.54 21.20 3.64
CA TYR A 29 21.77 20.61 2.33
C TYR A 29 23.26 20.37 2.10
N LYS A 30 23.57 19.21 1.55
CA LYS A 30 24.88 18.89 1.00
C LYS A 30 24.74 18.31 -0.40
N GLY A 31 25.35 18.92 -1.40
CA GLY A 31 25.30 18.42 -2.77
C GLY A 31 25.67 19.46 -3.80
N GLU A 32 25.38 19.16 -5.05
CA GLU A 32 25.64 20.06 -6.16
C GLU A 32 24.83 21.36 -6.01
N LEU A 33 25.48 22.47 -6.36
CA LEU A 33 24.91 23.82 -6.34
C LEU A 33 25.11 24.47 -7.70
N GLN A 34 24.14 25.30 -8.11
CA GLN A 34 24.27 26.14 -9.28
C GLN A 34 24.39 27.59 -8.83
N CYS A 35 25.54 28.22 -9.15
CA CYS A 35 25.72 29.65 -8.94
C CYS A 35 24.74 30.44 -9.82
N CYS A 36 24.11 31.46 -9.25
CA CYS A 36 23.27 32.39 -9.97
C CYS A 36 23.92 33.79 -9.99
N GLU A 37 23.88 34.48 -11.14
CA GLU A 37 24.43 35.83 -11.23
C GLU A 37 23.62 36.79 -10.36
N ASN A 38 24.24 37.33 -9.30
CA ASN A 38 23.65 38.26 -8.32
C ASN A 38 22.59 37.65 -7.37
N SER A 39 22.62 36.35 -7.12
CA SER A 39 21.83 35.72 -6.06
C SER A 39 22.56 34.53 -5.45
N ASP A 40 22.05 34.05 -4.32
CA ASP A 40 22.58 32.87 -3.63
C ASP A 40 22.56 31.62 -4.52
N SER A 41 23.44 30.68 -4.23
CA SER A 41 23.53 29.43 -4.97
C SER A 41 22.31 28.56 -4.69
N ILE A 42 21.78 27.89 -5.72
CA ILE A 42 20.57 27.07 -5.59
C ILE A 42 20.90 25.57 -5.70
N ARG A 43 20.09 24.74 -5.03
CA ARG A 43 20.20 23.28 -5.15
C ARG A 43 19.96 22.86 -6.60
N HIS A 44 20.91 22.12 -7.17
CA HIS A 44 20.83 21.58 -8.53
C HIS A 44 21.61 20.28 -8.58
N GLY A 45 21.31 19.35 -9.48
CA GLY A 45 22.03 18.08 -9.55
C GLY A 45 21.74 17.19 -8.34
N TYR A 46 22.67 16.31 -7.96
CA TYR A 46 22.44 15.38 -6.85
C TYR A 46 22.78 16.00 -5.50
N GLY A 47 21.93 15.75 -4.49
CA GLY A 47 22.20 16.20 -3.14
C GLY A 47 21.38 15.51 -2.06
N ILE A 48 21.74 15.82 -0.83
CA ILE A 48 21.15 15.29 0.40
C ILE A 48 20.64 16.48 1.21
N MET A 49 19.36 16.49 1.52
CA MET A 49 18.72 17.40 2.46
C MET A 49 18.41 16.63 3.74
N THR A 50 18.95 17.10 4.86
CA THR A 50 18.56 16.68 6.21
C THR A 50 17.70 17.77 6.80
N TYR A 51 16.46 17.44 7.18
CA TYR A 51 15.53 18.42 7.74
C TYR A 51 15.79 18.66 9.24
N SER A 52 15.23 19.74 9.78
CA SER A 52 15.45 20.18 11.16
C SER A 52 15.18 19.15 12.27
N ASN A 53 14.33 18.14 12.01
CA ASN A 53 14.11 17.04 12.95
C ASN A 53 15.24 15.99 12.94
N SER A 54 16.27 16.15 12.10
CA SER A 54 17.43 15.26 11.92
C SER A 54 17.14 13.82 11.49
N VAL A 55 15.86 13.45 11.32
CA VAL A 55 15.45 12.09 10.91
C VAL A 55 14.83 12.10 9.52
N SER A 56 14.02 13.12 9.20
CA SER A 56 13.49 13.28 7.86
C SER A 56 14.58 13.75 6.91
N SER A 57 14.58 13.20 5.70
CA SER A 57 15.58 13.55 4.70
C SER A 57 15.07 13.37 3.28
N TYR A 58 15.72 14.04 2.33
CA TYR A 58 15.63 13.74 0.92
C TYR A 58 17.02 13.52 0.34
N THR A 59 17.21 12.42 -0.36
CA THR A 59 18.45 12.10 -1.07
C THR A 59 18.11 11.86 -2.53
N GLY A 60 18.57 12.72 -3.43
CA GLY A 60 18.22 12.60 -4.84
C GLY A 60 18.54 13.84 -5.64
N TYR A 61 17.97 13.90 -6.84
CA TYR A 61 18.23 15.00 -7.77
C TYR A 61 17.35 16.22 -7.48
N TYR A 62 17.91 17.38 -7.80
CA TYR A 62 17.30 18.69 -7.75
C TYR A 62 17.44 19.37 -9.11
N LYS A 63 16.44 20.19 -9.44
CA LYS A 63 16.47 21.12 -10.56
C LYS A 63 15.88 22.43 -10.06
N ASP A 64 16.63 23.51 -10.18
CA ASP A 64 16.19 24.87 -9.84
C ASP A 64 15.57 24.96 -8.43
N ASN A 65 16.29 24.41 -7.44
CA ASN A 65 15.88 24.32 -6.03
C ASN A 65 14.72 23.35 -5.72
N ILE A 66 14.24 22.58 -6.70
CA ILE A 66 13.07 21.71 -6.59
C ILE A 66 13.48 20.24 -6.77
N LYS A 67 12.94 19.32 -5.96
CA LYS A 67 13.16 17.87 -6.12
C LYS A 67 12.71 17.43 -7.51
N HIS A 68 13.58 16.75 -8.24
CA HIS A 68 13.35 16.35 -9.62
C HIS A 68 14.11 15.06 -9.93
N GLY A 69 13.65 14.25 -10.88
CA GLY A 69 14.32 13.00 -11.24
C GLY A 69 14.23 11.95 -10.12
N LYS A 70 15.24 11.10 -9.99
CA LYS A 70 15.26 10.03 -8.98
C LYS A 70 15.56 10.58 -7.58
N GLY A 71 14.86 10.07 -6.57
CA GLY A 71 15.17 10.39 -5.19
C GLY A 71 14.49 9.48 -4.18
N ILE A 72 15.00 9.54 -2.95
CA ILE A 72 14.46 8.89 -1.76
C ILE A 72 14.05 9.98 -0.78
N LEU A 73 12.77 9.98 -0.39
CA LEU A 73 12.21 10.84 0.65
C LEU A 73 11.88 9.98 1.87
N VAL A 74 12.52 10.29 2.99
CA VAL A 74 12.19 9.76 4.31
C VAL A 74 11.46 10.84 5.07
N ASP A 75 10.20 10.57 5.40
CA ASP A 75 9.33 11.44 6.18
C ASP A 75 9.03 10.73 7.50
N ASP A 76 9.84 11.03 8.52
CA ASP A 76 9.76 10.40 9.84
C ASP A 76 8.53 10.86 10.62
N ASP A 77 8.13 12.13 10.44
CA ASP A 77 6.94 12.70 11.09
C ASP A 77 5.67 11.89 10.73
N ASN A 78 5.60 11.41 9.48
CA ASN A 78 4.52 10.53 9.02
C ASN A 78 4.90 9.03 9.02
N GLY A 79 6.16 8.67 9.27
CA GLY A 79 6.71 7.32 9.18
C GLY A 79 6.55 6.71 7.79
N THR A 80 6.85 7.49 6.76
CA THR A 80 6.75 7.06 5.37
C THR A 80 8.08 7.18 4.64
N ILE A 81 8.27 6.31 3.65
CA ILE A 81 9.44 6.32 2.78
C ILE A 81 8.93 6.25 1.34
N TYR A 82 9.49 7.08 0.47
CA TYR A 82 9.28 7.00 -0.97
C TYR A 82 10.62 6.91 -1.68
N ASP A 83 10.76 5.94 -2.58
CA ASP A 83 11.90 5.77 -3.47
C ASP A 83 11.37 5.75 -4.90
N GLY A 84 11.62 6.79 -5.69
CA GLY A 84 11.04 6.89 -7.02
C GLY A 84 11.34 8.17 -7.76
N ASP A 85 10.56 8.42 -8.81
CA ASP A 85 10.64 9.63 -9.62
C ASP A 85 9.93 10.81 -8.94
N PHE A 86 10.51 11.99 -9.13
CA PHE A 86 10.00 13.30 -8.76
C PHE A 86 9.94 14.20 -9.98
N GLU A 87 8.88 14.99 -10.09
CA GLU A 87 8.76 16.05 -11.07
C GLU A 87 8.16 17.27 -10.39
N ASN A 88 8.79 18.44 -10.54
CA ASN A 88 8.35 19.69 -9.91
C ASN A 88 8.02 19.56 -8.40
N GLY A 89 8.82 18.78 -7.67
CA GLY A 89 8.70 18.63 -6.22
C GLY A 89 7.68 17.59 -5.77
N VAL A 90 6.97 16.95 -6.69
CA VAL A 90 5.94 15.94 -6.39
C VAL A 90 6.35 14.56 -6.90
N LYS A 91 5.86 13.50 -6.25
CA LYS A 91 6.06 12.11 -6.70
C LYS A 91 5.39 11.95 -8.06
N SER A 92 6.12 11.42 -9.03
CA SER A 92 5.64 11.13 -10.37
C SER A 92 6.25 9.82 -10.87
N GLY A 93 5.91 9.39 -12.09
CA GLY A 93 6.56 8.27 -12.75
C GLY A 93 6.46 6.98 -11.94
N LYS A 94 7.56 6.24 -11.79
CA LYS A 94 7.59 4.99 -11.03
C LYS A 94 8.19 5.19 -9.66
N GLY A 95 7.59 4.57 -8.65
CA GLY A 95 8.14 4.60 -7.32
C GLY A 95 7.66 3.48 -6.42
N LYS A 96 8.33 3.35 -5.29
CA LYS A 96 8.00 2.49 -4.16
C LYS A 96 7.71 3.36 -2.95
N PHE A 97 6.48 3.30 -2.45
CA PHE A 97 6.04 3.98 -1.25
C PHE A 97 5.84 2.97 -0.12
N MET A 98 6.29 3.31 1.08
CA MET A 98 6.15 2.50 2.28
C MET A 98 5.58 3.35 3.41
N SER A 99 4.57 2.82 4.11
CA SER A 99 4.06 3.38 5.35
C SER A 99 4.40 2.41 6.49
N LEU A 100 5.17 2.91 7.45
CA LEU A 100 5.64 2.14 8.61
C LEU A 100 4.79 2.41 9.86
N ASN A 101 4.00 3.50 9.83
CA ASN A 101 3.10 3.89 10.90
C ASN A 101 1.67 3.37 10.68
N GLY A 102 0.91 3.30 11.78
CA GLY A 102 -0.48 2.88 11.81
C GLY A 102 -0.68 1.39 12.13
N LYS A 103 -1.96 0.98 12.27
CA LYS A 103 -2.34 -0.42 12.55
C LYS A 103 -1.89 -1.36 11.44
N PHE A 104 -1.85 -0.87 10.21
CA PHE A 104 -1.42 -1.61 9.04
C PHE A 104 -0.19 -0.94 8.44
N LYS A 105 0.86 -1.73 8.28
CA LYS A 105 2.03 -1.33 7.47
C LYS A 105 1.73 -1.69 6.03
N PHE A 106 2.09 -0.82 5.11
CA PHE A 106 1.87 -1.11 3.70
C PHE A 106 3.00 -0.63 2.80
N THR A 107 3.06 -1.27 1.65
CA THR A 107 3.94 -0.93 0.54
C THR A 107 3.10 -0.78 -0.73
N TYR A 108 3.47 0.16 -1.57
CA TYR A 108 2.97 0.29 -2.92
C TYR A 108 4.15 0.44 -3.87
N GLU A 109 4.18 -0.34 -4.94
CA GLU A 109 5.16 -0.23 -6.01
C GLU A 109 4.42 -0.09 -7.33
N GLY A 110 4.56 1.05 -8.00
CA GLY A 110 3.78 1.34 -9.19
C GLY A 110 3.95 2.76 -9.69
N GLU A 111 2.98 3.18 -10.51
CA GLU A 111 2.96 4.50 -11.11
C GLU A 111 2.34 5.55 -10.17
N PHE A 112 2.86 6.77 -10.27
CA PHE A 112 2.43 7.97 -9.56
C PHE A 112 2.25 9.13 -10.54
N GLU A 113 1.23 9.95 -10.29
CA GLU A 113 1.01 11.22 -10.98
C GLU A 113 0.64 12.24 -9.91
N ASN A 114 1.33 13.38 -9.80
CA ASN A 114 0.98 14.44 -8.84
C ASN A 114 0.77 13.96 -7.39
N ASN A 115 1.67 13.11 -6.87
CA ASN A 115 1.60 12.45 -5.56
C ASN A 115 0.53 11.36 -5.36
N ILE A 116 -0.34 11.11 -6.32
CA ILE A 116 -1.40 10.09 -6.23
C ILE A 116 -1.04 8.86 -7.06
N ARG A 117 -1.43 7.67 -6.58
CA ARG A 117 -1.23 6.42 -7.31
C ARG A 117 -2.12 6.41 -8.55
N SER A 118 -1.53 6.05 -9.68
CA SER A 118 -2.19 5.96 -10.98
C SER A 118 -1.59 4.80 -11.77
N GLY A 119 -2.14 4.50 -12.95
CA GLY A 119 -1.57 3.50 -13.86
C GLY A 119 -1.54 2.10 -13.24
N LYS A 120 -0.44 1.35 -13.42
CA LYS A 120 -0.29 0.01 -12.83
C LYS A 120 0.48 0.07 -11.52
N GLY A 121 0.07 -0.77 -10.56
CA GLY A 121 0.79 -0.87 -9.30
C GLY A 121 0.37 -2.04 -8.42
N LYS A 122 1.28 -2.41 -7.53
CA LYS A 122 1.10 -3.46 -6.54
C LYS A 122 1.11 -2.87 -5.15
N TYR A 123 0.00 -3.04 -4.44
CA TYR A 123 -0.17 -2.70 -3.04
C TYR A 123 -0.12 -3.97 -2.20
N VAL A 124 0.61 -3.92 -1.07
CA VAL A 124 0.63 -4.96 -0.05
C VAL A 124 0.53 -4.29 1.30
N SER A 125 -0.44 -4.68 2.10
CA SER A 125 -0.66 -4.23 3.47
C SER A 125 -0.73 -5.42 4.40
N HIS A 126 -0.22 -5.26 5.61
CA HIS A 126 -0.28 -6.30 6.62
C HIS A 126 -0.40 -5.72 8.03
N ASN A 127 -1.07 -6.48 8.89
CA ASN A 127 -0.97 -6.40 10.33
C ASN A 127 -0.85 -7.83 10.86
N ASP A 128 -0.28 -8.04 12.05
CA ASP A 128 -0.21 -9.30 12.80
C ASP A 128 -0.50 -10.59 12.01
N ASN A 129 -1.79 -10.88 11.76
CA ASN A 129 -2.27 -12.06 11.08
C ASN A 129 -3.03 -11.82 9.76
N ILE A 130 -3.21 -10.57 9.32
CA ILE A 130 -3.92 -10.23 8.07
C ILE A 130 -2.93 -9.70 7.03
N ILE A 131 -3.01 -10.22 5.81
CA ILE A 131 -2.28 -9.75 4.64
C ILE A 131 -3.30 -9.40 3.55
N ILE A 132 -3.22 -8.18 3.03
CA ILE A 132 -4.05 -7.70 1.93
C ILE A 132 -3.12 -7.32 0.79
N SER A 133 -3.39 -7.79 -0.42
CA SER A 133 -2.66 -7.34 -1.61
C SER A 133 -3.59 -7.03 -2.76
N TYR A 134 -3.14 -6.11 -3.62
CA TYR A 134 -3.78 -5.80 -4.88
C TYR A 134 -2.71 -5.50 -5.93
N ASP A 135 -2.77 -6.18 -7.06
CA ASP A 135 -1.90 -5.97 -8.22
C ASP A 135 -2.78 -5.69 -9.44
N GLY A 136 -2.78 -4.45 -9.90
CA GLY A 136 -3.73 -4.02 -10.93
C GLY A 136 -3.64 -2.54 -11.28
N GLU A 137 -4.71 -2.04 -11.89
CA GLU A 137 -4.83 -0.65 -12.30
C GLU A 137 -5.32 0.25 -11.15
N TRP A 138 -4.81 1.48 -11.13
CA TRP A 138 -5.08 2.52 -10.16
C TRP A 138 -5.47 3.79 -10.90
N ARG A 139 -6.41 4.53 -10.33
CA ARG A 139 -6.79 5.86 -10.80
C ARG A 139 -7.10 6.70 -9.59
N ASP A 140 -6.50 7.87 -9.44
CA ASP A 140 -6.79 8.78 -8.32
C ASP A 140 -6.75 8.09 -6.93
N ASP A 141 -5.70 7.30 -6.67
CA ASP A 141 -5.51 6.52 -5.43
C ASP A 141 -6.50 5.37 -5.17
N ILE A 142 -7.45 5.11 -6.07
CA ILE A 142 -8.46 4.04 -5.93
C ILE A 142 -8.20 2.92 -6.92
N ARG A 143 -8.50 1.67 -6.53
CA ARG A 143 -8.42 0.51 -7.42
C ARG A 143 -9.42 0.67 -8.56
N HIS A 144 -8.96 0.47 -9.78
CA HIS A 144 -9.74 0.63 -10.99
C HIS A 144 -9.31 -0.41 -12.04
N GLY A 145 -10.01 -0.52 -13.16
CA GLY A 145 -9.59 -1.38 -14.27
C GLY A 145 -9.44 -2.86 -13.89
N TYR A 146 -8.52 -3.58 -14.52
CA TYR A 146 -8.28 -4.99 -14.21
C TYR A 146 -7.26 -5.14 -13.06
N GLY A 147 -7.50 -6.10 -12.16
CA GLY A 147 -6.53 -6.42 -11.11
C GLY A 147 -6.82 -7.70 -10.34
N LYS A 148 -5.77 -8.20 -9.68
CA LYS A 148 -5.80 -9.34 -8.77
C LYS A 148 -5.72 -8.85 -7.32
N TYR A 149 -6.70 -9.23 -6.52
CA TYR A 149 -6.79 -8.98 -5.08
C TYR A 149 -6.59 -10.28 -4.31
N SER A 150 -5.92 -10.20 -3.17
CA SER A 150 -5.85 -11.29 -2.20
C SER A 150 -6.03 -10.73 -0.79
N TYR A 151 -6.89 -11.37 -0.01
CA TYR A 151 -7.02 -11.21 1.44
C TYR A 151 -6.67 -12.54 2.08
N ILE A 152 -5.72 -12.53 3.01
CA ILE A 152 -5.32 -13.70 3.78
C ILE A 152 -5.42 -13.33 5.25
N GLU A 153 -6.15 -14.13 6.01
CA GLU A 153 -6.19 -14.07 7.46
C GLU A 153 -5.69 -15.39 8.02
N LEU A 154 -4.59 -15.30 8.77
CA LEU A 154 -3.98 -16.43 9.45
C LEU A 154 -4.69 -16.59 10.80
N TYR A 155 -5.25 -17.77 11.06
CA TYR A 155 -5.69 -18.11 12.40
C TYR A 155 -4.48 -18.62 13.16
N ASN A 156 -4.02 -17.84 14.14
CA ASN A 156 -3.03 -18.29 15.08
C ASN A 156 -3.76 -19.07 16.19
N PRO A 157 -3.74 -20.42 16.23
CA PRO A 157 -4.05 -21.08 17.49
C PRO A 157 -3.03 -20.55 18.51
N GLU A 158 -3.43 -20.41 19.78
CA GLU A 158 -2.47 -20.10 20.85
C GLU A 158 -1.18 -20.93 20.71
N PRO A 159 -0.01 -20.42 21.16
CA PRO A 159 1.26 -21.10 20.99
C PRO A 159 1.11 -22.58 21.36
N ASN A 160 1.10 -23.46 20.36
CA ASN A 160 1.01 -24.89 20.62
C ASN A 160 2.41 -25.31 21.07
N PRO A 161 2.62 -25.70 22.35
CA PRO A 161 3.94 -26.11 22.82
C PRO A 161 4.44 -27.39 22.12
N ASN A 162 3.58 -28.06 21.34
CA ASN A 162 3.92 -29.22 20.55
C ASN A 162 3.26 -29.12 19.15
N PRO A 163 3.77 -28.26 18.25
CA PRO A 163 3.18 -28.07 16.94
C PRO A 163 3.26 -29.38 16.15
N ASP A 164 2.11 -29.89 15.68
CA ASP A 164 2.09 -31.03 14.78
C ASP A 164 2.64 -30.56 13.42
N PRO A 165 3.78 -31.12 12.94
CA PRO A 165 4.38 -30.72 11.66
C PRO A 165 3.48 -31.01 10.44
N ASN A 166 2.43 -31.80 10.60
CA ASN A 166 1.43 -32.07 9.56
C ASN A 166 0.16 -31.22 9.71
N GLN A 167 0.06 -30.35 10.72
CA GLN A 167 -1.09 -29.47 10.89
C GLN A 167 -0.98 -28.29 9.92
N SER A 168 -1.83 -28.26 8.91
CA SER A 168 -2.00 -27.09 8.04
C SER A 168 -2.32 -25.87 8.90
N THR A 169 -1.61 -24.76 8.67
CA THR A 169 -1.99 -23.47 9.25
C THR A 169 -3.46 -23.22 8.95
N ASN A 170 -4.26 -22.93 9.98
CA ASN A 170 -5.63 -22.51 9.77
C ASN A 170 -5.56 -21.13 9.10
N PHE A 171 -6.12 -20.98 7.91
CA PHE A 171 -6.20 -19.68 7.24
C PHE A 171 -7.54 -19.52 6.53
N TYR A 172 -7.93 -18.27 6.36
CA TYR A 172 -8.94 -17.85 5.40
C TYR A 172 -8.22 -17.07 4.29
N GLU A 173 -8.51 -17.40 3.04
CA GLU A 173 -7.97 -16.73 1.86
C GLU A 173 -9.12 -16.42 0.90
N GLU A 174 -9.18 -15.16 0.46
CA GLU A 174 -10.04 -14.71 -0.62
C GLU A 174 -9.16 -14.15 -1.75
N GLU A 175 -9.27 -14.71 -2.94
CA GLU A 175 -8.64 -14.19 -4.15
C GLU A 175 -9.71 -13.72 -5.15
N TYR A 176 -9.60 -12.50 -5.65
CA TYR A 176 -10.43 -12.02 -6.75
C TYR A 176 -9.57 -11.53 -7.89
N GLU A 177 -9.80 -12.05 -9.09
CA GLU A 177 -9.15 -11.57 -10.31
C GLU A 177 -10.21 -11.11 -11.31
N GLY A 178 -10.20 -9.83 -11.65
CA GLY A 178 -11.18 -9.25 -12.56
C GLY A 178 -11.23 -7.72 -12.54
N PHE A 179 -12.33 -7.16 -13.04
CA PHE A 179 -12.51 -5.72 -13.13
C PHE A 179 -12.93 -5.08 -11.80
N TRP A 180 -12.46 -3.85 -11.59
CA TRP A 180 -12.69 -2.97 -10.43
C TRP A 180 -13.20 -1.61 -10.90
N ILE A 181 -14.20 -1.08 -10.21
CA ILE A 181 -14.72 0.28 -10.39
C ILE A 181 -14.80 0.94 -9.03
N ASN A 182 -13.96 1.95 -8.81
CA ASN A 182 -13.93 2.78 -7.60
C ASN A 182 -13.85 1.92 -6.33
N ASP A 183 -12.78 1.11 -6.23
CA ASP A 183 -12.52 0.18 -5.13
C ASP A 183 -13.53 -0.96 -4.94
N LYS A 184 -14.49 -1.12 -5.86
CA LYS A 184 -15.47 -2.21 -5.83
C LYS A 184 -15.20 -3.19 -6.95
N LYS A 185 -15.30 -4.49 -6.66
CA LYS A 185 -15.33 -5.55 -7.67
C LYS A 185 -16.51 -5.30 -8.60
N ASP A 186 -16.28 -5.19 -9.91
CA ASP A 186 -17.33 -4.95 -10.92
C ASP A 186 -18.19 -6.21 -11.17
N GLY A 187 -17.77 -7.37 -10.67
CA GLY A 187 -18.44 -8.65 -10.91
C GLY A 187 -18.02 -9.33 -12.22
N LYS A 188 -17.22 -8.68 -13.07
CA LYS A 188 -16.56 -9.32 -14.21
C LYS A 188 -15.22 -9.91 -13.78
N GLY A 189 -15.24 -11.05 -13.07
CA GLY A 189 -14.04 -11.70 -12.57
C GLY A 189 -14.28 -13.11 -12.00
N GLU A 190 -13.21 -13.75 -11.57
CA GLU A 190 -13.22 -15.01 -10.82
C GLU A 190 -12.92 -14.71 -9.35
N LEU A 191 -13.83 -15.11 -8.46
CA LEU A 191 -13.60 -15.12 -7.01
C LEU A 191 -13.29 -16.56 -6.59
N LYS A 192 -12.18 -16.76 -5.87
CA LYS A 192 -11.81 -18.01 -5.20
C LYS A 192 -11.72 -17.77 -3.71
N ILE A 193 -12.31 -18.65 -2.93
CA ILE A 193 -12.18 -18.65 -1.47
C ILE A 193 -11.53 -19.96 -1.08
N LYS A 194 -10.57 -19.94 -0.16
CA LYS A 194 -9.93 -21.12 0.42
C LYS A 194 -9.89 -20.94 1.94
N GLY A 195 -10.10 -22.03 2.68
CA GLY A 195 -9.96 -22.01 4.13
C GLY A 195 -10.53 -23.26 4.80
N LEU A 196 -10.18 -23.43 6.07
CA LEU A 196 -10.69 -24.50 6.93
C LEU A 196 -11.91 -23.99 7.70
N TRP A 197 -13.06 -24.64 7.52
CA TRP A 197 -14.27 -24.36 8.28
C TRP A 197 -14.29 -25.25 9.53
N ARG A 198 -14.43 -24.66 10.73
CA ARG A 198 -14.76 -25.41 11.95
C ARG A 198 -16.28 -25.48 12.09
N ASN A 199 -16.87 -26.63 11.75
CA ASN A 199 -18.16 -27.02 12.32
C ASN A 199 -17.89 -27.94 13.52
N ASN A 200 -18.76 -27.90 14.52
CA ASN A 200 -18.68 -28.60 15.83
C ASN A 200 -18.60 -30.15 15.73
N ASN A 201 -17.59 -30.70 15.04
CA ASN A 201 -17.00 -32.06 15.11
C ASN A 201 -16.36 -32.54 13.79
N SER A 202 -15.97 -31.67 12.84
CA SER A 202 -15.21 -32.12 11.65
C SER A 202 -14.34 -31.02 11.05
N LEU A 203 -13.07 -31.35 10.77
CA LEU A 203 -12.17 -30.56 9.94
C LEU A 203 -12.56 -30.78 8.47
N PHE A 204 -12.98 -29.74 7.76
CA PHE A 204 -13.09 -29.80 6.30
C PHE A 204 -11.82 -29.26 5.67
N SER A 205 -11.19 -30.06 4.80
CA SER A 205 -10.12 -29.59 3.90
C SER A 205 -10.70 -28.64 2.85
N SER A 206 -9.97 -27.55 2.61
CA SER A 206 -10.09 -26.59 1.49
C SER A 206 -11.29 -26.77 0.54
N ILE A 207 -12.29 -25.89 0.64
CA ILE A 207 -13.33 -25.75 -0.38
C ILE A 207 -12.94 -24.59 -1.29
N GLU A 208 -12.66 -24.85 -2.57
CA GLU A 208 -12.49 -23.79 -3.59
C GLU A 208 -13.87 -23.46 -4.19
N GLU A 209 -14.49 -22.35 -3.78
CA GLU A 209 -15.72 -21.87 -4.42
C GLU A 209 -15.38 -20.89 -5.55
N LYS A 210 -15.63 -21.28 -6.81
CA LYS A 210 -15.49 -20.39 -7.97
C LYS A 210 -16.82 -19.72 -8.30
N LYS A 211 -16.91 -18.40 -8.14
CA LYS A 211 -18.09 -17.62 -8.57
C LYS A 211 -17.79 -16.88 -9.88
N ASN A 212 -18.43 -17.32 -10.96
CA ASN A 212 -18.49 -16.58 -12.22
C ASN A 212 -19.76 -15.71 -12.22
N ASN A 213 -19.60 -14.39 -12.10
CA ASN A 213 -20.72 -13.44 -12.03
C ASN A 213 -21.19 -12.95 -13.43
N LYS A 214 -21.01 -13.77 -14.48
CA LYS A 214 -21.72 -13.60 -15.74
C LYS A 214 -23.00 -14.43 -15.67
N ASN A 215 -24.14 -13.79 -15.92
CA ASN A 215 -25.47 -14.41 -15.94
C ASN A 215 -25.46 -15.88 -16.41
N GLN A 216 -26.08 -16.74 -15.57
CA GLN A 216 -26.48 -18.14 -15.83
C GLN A 216 -25.35 -19.20 -15.88
N GLU A 217 -25.01 -19.72 -14.69
CA GLU A 217 -25.01 -21.14 -14.29
C GLU A 217 -24.05 -21.30 -13.10
N LYS A 218 -24.62 -21.45 -11.91
CA LYS A 218 -23.87 -21.92 -10.74
C LYS A 218 -23.44 -23.36 -11.01
N LYS A 219 -22.24 -23.58 -11.56
CA LYS A 219 -21.57 -24.87 -11.44
C LYS A 219 -20.74 -24.89 -10.16
N THR A 220 -21.43 -25.08 -9.05
CA THR A 220 -20.77 -25.50 -7.81
C THR A 220 -20.44 -26.98 -7.95
N ARG A 221 -19.15 -27.31 -8.11
CA ARG A 221 -18.67 -28.67 -7.95
C ARG A 221 -18.31 -28.85 -6.49
N TYR A 222 -19.24 -29.41 -5.72
CA TYR A 222 -18.99 -29.85 -4.35
C TYR A 222 -18.34 -31.24 -4.43
N GLU A 223 -17.07 -31.36 -4.03
CA GLU A 223 -16.52 -32.67 -3.70
C GLU A 223 -16.76 -32.89 -2.20
N SER A 224 -17.95 -33.40 -1.88
CA SER A 224 -18.30 -33.84 -0.53
C SER A 224 -18.09 -35.34 -0.40
N THR A 225 -17.15 -35.76 0.45
CA THR A 225 -17.25 -37.08 1.09
C THR A 225 -18.03 -36.92 2.38
N GLY A 226 -19.35 -37.09 2.32
CA GLY A 226 -20.20 -37.16 3.52
C GLY A 226 -21.39 -36.20 3.52
N GLU A 227 -22.54 -36.73 3.89
CA GLU A 227 -23.88 -36.16 3.77
C GLU A 227 -24.22 -35.06 4.79
N THR A 228 -25.21 -34.26 4.41
CA THR A 228 -26.08 -33.36 5.21
C THR A 228 -25.71 -31.88 5.25
N PHE A 229 -26.41 -31.12 4.39
CA PHE A 229 -26.44 -29.65 4.33
C PHE A 229 -27.24 -29.05 5.51
N CYS A 230 -26.69 -28.03 6.18
CA CYS A 230 -27.45 -27.14 7.06
C CYS A 230 -27.43 -25.69 6.56
N LYS A 231 -28.61 -25.07 6.54
CA LYS A 231 -28.97 -23.76 5.96
C LYS A 231 -28.45 -22.52 6.71
N GLU A 232 -27.48 -22.65 7.61
CA GLU A 232 -27.05 -21.52 8.48
C GLU A 232 -25.91 -20.65 7.92
N ALA A 233 -25.40 -20.95 6.72
CA ALA A 233 -24.25 -20.25 6.13
C ALA A 233 -24.53 -18.81 5.62
N PHE A 234 -25.73 -18.25 5.85
CA PHE A 234 -26.07 -16.90 5.39
C PHE A 234 -25.63 -15.77 6.35
N TYR A 235 -25.34 -16.08 7.62
CA TYR A 235 -25.12 -15.05 8.64
C TYR A 235 -23.70 -14.47 8.72
N TYR A 236 -22.72 -15.06 8.04
CA TYR A 236 -21.31 -14.64 8.12
C TYR A 236 -20.79 -13.93 6.85
N MET A 237 -21.68 -13.52 5.93
CA MET A 237 -21.28 -12.92 4.64
C MET A 237 -21.17 -11.39 4.61
N PHE A 238 -21.34 -10.68 5.74
CA PHE A 238 -21.19 -9.22 5.77
C PHE A 238 -20.23 -8.78 6.90
N PRO A 239 -19.21 -7.94 6.60
CA PRO A 239 -18.35 -7.38 7.63
C PRO A 239 -19.13 -6.47 8.61
N PRO A 240 -18.69 -6.35 9.87
CA PRO A 240 -19.49 -5.81 10.99
C PRO A 240 -19.78 -4.30 10.99
N ASP A 241 -19.57 -3.56 9.88
CA ASP A 241 -19.61 -2.08 9.89
C ASP A 241 -20.82 -1.44 9.19
N GLU A 242 -21.87 -2.18 8.85
CA GLU A 242 -23.14 -1.58 8.36
C GLU A 242 -24.24 -1.67 9.43
N LYS A 243 -24.57 -0.53 10.05
CA LYS A 243 -25.76 -0.38 10.90
C LYS A 243 -27.03 -0.36 10.03
N TYR A 244 -27.98 -1.26 10.33
CA TYR A 244 -29.32 -1.25 9.74
C TYR A 244 -30.37 -1.00 10.85
N GLU A 245 -31.19 0.05 10.70
CA GLU A 245 -32.43 0.23 11.45
C GLU A 245 -33.60 -0.36 10.65
N PHE A 246 -34.46 -1.14 11.32
CA PHE A 246 -35.66 -1.76 10.75
C PHE A 246 -36.91 -1.02 11.24
N TYR A 247 -37.84 -0.69 10.34
CA TYR A 247 -39.24 -0.40 10.66
C TYR A 247 -40.08 -1.66 10.42
#